data_AF-A0A969YD41-F1
#
_entry.id   AF-A0A969YD41-F1
#
_cell.length_a   1.000
_cell.length_b   1.000
_cell.length_c   1.000
_cell.angle_alpha   90.00
_cell.angle_beta   90.00
_cell.angle_gamma   90.00
#
_symmetry.space_group_name_H-M   'P 1'
#
loop_
_entity.id
_entity.type
_entity.pdbx_description
1 polymer ?
#
loop_
_entity_poly.entity_id
_entity_poly.type
_entity_poly.pdbx_seq_one_letter_code
_entity_poly.pdbx_strand_id
1 'polypeptide(L)'
;MNTGITAINDEVQKASAFVAPLMAEMSKVIVGQKYLVERMVIGLLANGHLLLEGVPGLAKTLAVKSLAACLDVKFSRIQFTPDMLPADVIGTQIYRDGTFTTRKGPIFANLILADEINRAPAKVQSALLEAMQEKQVTIGNETFRLDEPFLVLATQNPIEQEGTYPLPEAQVDRFMLKLKINYPSREEERQILDLMARTSGQPVTAAVVKATEILHAREVINHIYIDEKVKDYIVDLVCCTREPDRYKIQVKDFIQLGASPRATIALTLCAKAHAFLRGRGYVTPQDVKSIGMDVLRHRVTVTYEAEAEEKTPEHIVQRIFDELPVP
;
A
#
# COMPACT_ATOMS: atom_id res chain seq x y z
N MET A 1 15.32 30.58 3.32
CA MET A 1 14.65 29.35 2.84
C MET A 1 15.64 28.31 2.33
N ASN A 2 16.63 28.67 1.50
CA ASN A 2 17.60 27.69 0.95
C ASN A 2 18.41 26.89 1.99
N THR A 3 18.84 27.51 3.11
CA THR A 3 19.63 26.83 4.14
C THR A 3 18.88 25.70 4.86
N GLY A 4 17.56 25.79 4.97
CA GLY A 4 16.74 24.73 5.58
C GLY A 4 16.57 23.53 4.66
N ILE A 5 16.36 23.75 3.35
CA ILE A 5 16.20 22.68 2.37
C ILE A 5 17.49 21.88 2.20
N THR A 6 18.67 22.55 2.23
CA THR A 6 19.96 21.85 2.17
C THR A 6 20.15 20.92 3.38
N ALA A 7 19.82 21.38 4.59
CA ALA A 7 19.90 20.55 5.79
C ALA A 7 18.96 19.33 5.73
N ILE A 8 17.71 19.52 5.27
CA ILE A 8 16.75 18.43 5.09
C ILE A 8 17.23 17.46 4.00
N ASN A 9 17.81 17.95 2.90
CA ASN A 9 18.39 17.09 1.87
C ASN A 9 19.51 16.21 2.42
N ASP A 10 20.42 16.76 3.23
CA ASP A 10 21.52 16.01 3.84
C ASP A 10 21.01 14.95 4.82
N GLU A 11 19.99 15.28 5.60
CA GLU A 11 19.31 14.34 6.49
C GLU A 11 18.63 13.20 5.70
N VAL A 12 17.90 13.54 4.65
CA VAL A 12 17.27 12.56 3.75
C VAL A 12 18.32 11.69 3.07
N GLN A 13 19.44 12.22 2.60
CA GLN A 13 20.49 11.41 1.97
C GLN A 13 21.10 10.39 2.93
N LYS A 14 21.31 10.78 4.20
CA LYS A 14 21.83 9.86 5.22
C LYS A 14 20.79 8.80 5.55
N ALA A 15 19.54 9.20 5.80
CA ALA A 15 18.47 8.29 6.16
C ALA A 15 18.04 7.37 5.01
N SER A 16 18.18 7.79 3.75
CA SER A 16 17.83 6.99 2.56
C SER A 16 18.95 6.07 2.09
N ALA A 17 20.11 6.04 2.76
CA ALA A 17 21.25 5.22 2.38
C ALA A 17 20.92 3.72 2.27
N PHE A 18 19.96 3.21 3.05
CA PHE A 18 19.53 1.82 3.00
C PHE A 18 18.67 1.48 1.77
N VAL A 19 18.09 2.48 1.09
CA VAL A 19 17.13 2.27 -0.01
C VAL A 19 17.79 1.53 -1.18
N ALA A 20 18.97 1.97 -1.61
CA ALA A 20 19.67 1.34 -2.73
C ALA A 20 20.07 -0.12 -2.42
N PRO A 21 20.68 -0.44 -1.26
CA PRO A 21 20.90 -1.82 -0.81
C PRO A 21 19.62 -2.65 -0.78
N LEU A 22 18.52 -2.12 -0.23
CA LEU A 22 17.24 -2.81 -0.15
C LEU A 22 16.69 -3.16 -1.55
N MET A 23 16.68 -2.18 -2.46
CA MET A 23 16.19 -2.37 -3.83
C MET A 23 17.06 -3.36 -4.61
N ALA A 24 18.38 -3.32 -4.40
CA ALA A 24 19.32 -4.26 -5.00
C ALA A 24 19.10 -5.69 -4.47
N GLU A 25 18.91 -5.85 -3.16
CA GLU A 25 18.65 -7.15 -2.53
C GLU A 25 17.33 -7.75 -3.03
N MET A 26 16.27 -6.95 -3.08
CA MET A 26 14.97 -7.35 -3.62
C MET A 26 15.07 -7.80 -5.09
N SER A 27 15.89 -7.11 -5.90
CA SER A 27 16.07 -7.40 -7.32
C SER A 27 16.76 -8.73 -7.61
N LYS A 28 17.39 -9.36 -6.61
CA LYS A 28 17.97 -10.71 -6.74
C LYS A 28 16.90 -11.79 -6.94
N VAL A 29 15.70 -11.54 -6.42
CA VAL A 29 14.59 -12.52 -6.38
C VAL A 29 13.40 -12.02 -7.19
N ILE A 30 13.17 -10.71 -7.23
CA ILE A 30 12.02 -10.11 -7.90
C ILE A 30 12.44 -9.50 -9.24
N VAL A 31 11.95 -10.10 -10.31
CA VAL A 31 12.23 -9.70 -11.70
C VAL A 31 11.03 -8.96 -12.27
N GLY A 32 11.27 -7.84 -12.96
CA GLY A 32 10.24 -7.09 -13.69
C GLY A 32 9.19 -6.35 -12.84
N GLN A 33 9.29 -6.38 -11.51
CA GLN A 33 8.30 -5.74 -10.62
C GLN A 33 8.85 -4.57 -9.83
N LYS A 34 9.65 -3.70 -10.48
CA LYS A 34 10.18 -2.49 -9.86
C LYS A 34 9.07 -1.60 -9.30
N TYR A 35 7.95 -1.48 -10.03
CA TYR A 35 6.77 -0.74 -9.59
C TYR A 35 6.21 -1.29 -8.26
N LEU A 36 5.99 -2.60 -8.15
CA LEU A 36 5.47 -3.21 -6.92
C LEU A 36 6.43 -2.97 -5.75
N VAL A 37 7.72 -3.27 -5.95
CA VAL A 37 8.74 -3.14 -4.89
C VAL A 37 8.83 -1.69 -4.41
N GLU A 38 8.88 -0.72 -5.33
CA GLU A 38 8.91 0.71 -4.97
C GLU A 38 7.68 1.11 -4.16
N ARG A 39 6.48 0.68 -4.58
CA ARG A 39 5.23 1.01 -3.88
C ARG A 39 5.10 0.33 -2.52
N MET A 40 5.64 -0.88 -2.36
CA MET A 40 5.73 -1.54 -1.05
C MET A 40 6.63 -0.75 -0.08
N VAL A 41 7.78 -0.27 -0.55
CA VAL A 41 8.66 0.58 0.27
C VAL A 41 7.99 1.92 0.59
N ILE A 42 7.27 2.53 -0.37
CA ILE A 42 6.47 3.74 -0.11
C ILE A 42 5.42 3.49 0.97
N GLY A 43 4.63 2.42 0.89
CA GLY A 43 3.63 2.12 1.91
C GLY A 43 4.25 1.85 3.28
N LEU A 44 5.41 1.18 3.32
CA LEU A 44 6.18 0.99 4.54
C LEU A 44 6.63 2.32 5.15
N LEU A 45 7.16 3.23 4.33
CA LEU A 45 7.65 4.56 4.74
C LEU A 45 6.53 5.54 5.07
N ALA A 46 5.39 5.45 4.41
CA ALA A 46 4.21 6.29 4.64
C ALA A 46 3.29 5.74 5.75
N ASN A 47 3.64 4.60 6.35
CA ASN A 47 2.83 3.89 7.35
C ASN A 47 1.42 3.54 6.85
N GLY A 48 1.29 3.23 5.56
CA GLY A 48 0.02 2.96 4.89
C GLY A 48 -0.07 1.57 4.31
N HIS A 49 -1.24 0.95 4.44
CA HIS A 49 -1.52 -0.40 3.93
C HIS A 49 -1.80 -0.43 2.43
N LEU A 50 -1.52 -1.55 1.78
CA LEU A 50 -1.65 -1.72 0.33
C LEU A 50 -2.72 -2.75 -0.02
N LEU A 51 -3.49 -2.46 -1.06
CA LEU A 51 -4.39 -3.39 -1.73
C LEU A 51 -3.79 -3.78 -3.08
N LEU A 52 -3.53 -5.06 -3.29
CA LEU A 52 -2.90 -5.62 -4.49
C LEU A 52 -3.94 -6.34 -5.34
N GLU A 53 -4.39 -5.69 -6.41
CA GLU A 53 -5.26 -6.29 -7.41
C GLU A 53 -4.41 -6.89 -8.54
N GLY A 54 -4.75 -8.10 -8.96
CA GLY A 54 -4.09 -8.76 -10.08
C GLY A 54 -4.24 -10.26 -9.97
N VAL A 55 -3.97 -10.96 -11.06
CA VAL A 55 -4.15 -12.41 -11.14
C VAL A 55 -3.19 -13.19 -10.23
N PRO A 56 -3.52 -14.44 -9.89
CA PRO A 56 -2.62 -15.36 -9.20
C PRO A 56 -1.31 -15.56 -9.97
N GLY A 57 -0.24 -15.91 -9.25
CA GLY A 57 1.06 -16.27 -9.86
C GLY A 57 2.00 -15.10 -10.17
N LEU A 58 1.60 -13.85 -9.94
CA LEU A 58 2.45 -12.67 -10.18
C LEU A 58 3.45 -12.38 -9.06
N ALA A 59 4.04 -13.42 -8.45
CA ALA A 59 5.08 -13.31 -7.42
C ALA A 59 4.79 -12.35 -6.23
N LYS A 60 3.52 -11.98 -5.97
CA LYS A 60 3.14 -11.05 -4.89
C LYS A 60 3.58 -11.56 -3.52
N THR A 61 3.30 -12.83 -3.24
CA THR A 61 3.73 -13.51 -2.01
C THR A 61 5.24 -13.54 -1.87
N LEU A 62 5.96 -13.78 -2.97
CA LEU A 62 7.42 -13.76 -3.00
C LEU A 62 7.95 -12.36 -2.69
N ALA A 63 7.36 -11.31 -3.29
CA ALA A 63 7.75 -9.92 -3.03
C ALA A 63 7.59 -9.54 -1.55
N VAL A 64 6.45 -9.86 -0.92
CA VAL A 64 6.23 -9.53 0.51
C VAL A 64 7.17 -10.32 1.41
N LYS A 65 7.35 -11.62 1.14
CA LYS A 65 8.26 -12.47 1.92
C LYS A 65 9.71 -12.00 1.79
N SER A 66 10.14 -11.65 0.57
CA SER A 66 11.47 -11.12 0.31
C SER A 66 11.69 -9.79 1.03
N LEU A 67 10.71 -8.88 1.02
CA LEU A 67 10.80 -7.62 1.77
C LEU A 67 10.95 -7.87 3.26
N ALA A 68 10.16 -8.79 3.84
CA ALA A 68 10.29 -9.12 5.26
C ALA A 68 11.66 -9.70 5.63
N ALA A 69 12.20 -10.58 4.79
CA ALA A 69 13.54 -11.12 4.96
C ALA A 69 14.62 -10.04 4.84
N CYS A 70 14.48 -9.08 3.93
CA CYS A 70 15.41 -7.94 3.80
C CYS A 70 15.42 -7.02 5.02
N LEU A 71 14.30 -6.93 5.74
CA LEU A 71 14.13 -6.06 6.91
C LEU A 71 14.41 -6.75 8.26
N ASP A 72 14.61 -8.07 8.26
CA ASP A 72 14.68 -8.92 9.47
C ASP A 72 13.48 -8.75 10.41
N VAL A 73 12.27 -8.79 9.83
CA VAL A 73 11.02 -8.60 10.59
C VAL A 73 10.08 -9.80 10.52
N LYS A 74 9.14 -9.86 11.47
CA LYS A 74 8.15 -10.94 11.49
C LYS A 74 7.25 -10.84 10.26
N PHE A 75 7.16 -11.92 9.50
CA PHE A 75 6.23 -12.08 8.40
C PHE A 75 5.12 -13.05 8.80
N SER A 76 3.90 -12.72 8.40
CA SER A 76 2.75 -13.61 8.55
C SER A 76 1.93 -13.60 7.27
N ARG A 77 1.55 -14.79 6.81
CA ARG A 77 0.64 -14.98 5.67
C ARG A 77 -0.68 -15.49 6.21
N ILE A 78 -1.75 -14.79 5.88
CA ILE A 78 -3.12 -15.12 6.23
C ILE A 78 -3.87 -15.38 4.92
N GLN A 79 -4.29 -16.62 4.72
CA GLN A 79 -5.15 -16.99 3.62
C GLN A 79 -6.60 -16.81 4.07
N PHE A 80 -7.34 -15.91 3.42
CA PHE A 80 -8.74 -15.67 3.76
C PHE A 80 -9.61 -16.75 3.11
N THR A 81 -10.52 -17.33 3.90
CA THR A 81 -11.43 -18.40 3.48
C THR A 81 -12.86 -18.09 3.92
N PRO A 82 -13.89 -18.67 3.27
CA PRO A 82 -15.29 -18.37 3.57
C PRO A 82 -15.73 -18.76 4.99
N ASP A 83 -15.06 -19.73 5.59
CA ASP A 83 -15.32 -20.29 6.93
C ASP A 83 -14.51 -19.61 8.04
N MET A 84 -13.63 -18.68 7.70
CA MET A 84 -12.76 -18.01 8.65
C MET A 84 -13.56 -17.19 9.67
N LEU A 85 -13.08 -17.17 10.92
CA LEU A 85 -13.63 -16.34 11.99
C LEU A 85 -12.70 -15.15 12.30
N PRO A 86 -13.22 -14.05 12.85
CA PRO A 86 -12.37 -12.93 13.30
C PRO A 86 -11.25 -13.35 14.27
N ALA A 87 -11.54 -14.36 15.10
CA ALA A 87 -10.59 -14.93 16.05
C ALA A 87 -9.39 -15.61 15.38
N ASP A 88 -9.53 -16.09 14.13
CA ASP A 88 -8.43 -16.70 13.38
C ASP A 88 -7.44 -15.64 12.86
N VAL A 89 -7.86 -14.37 12.77
CA VAL A 89 -7.00 -13.23 12.41
C VAL A 89 -6.40 -12.58 13.65
N ILE A 90 -7.25 -12.22 14.61
CA ILE A 90 -6.88 -11.45 15.79
C ILE A 90 -6.25 -12.33 16.87
N GLY A 91 -6.77 -13.54 17.07
CA GLY A 91 -6.45 -14.41 18.19
C GLY A 91 -7.65 -14.68 19.09
N THR A 92 -7.48 -15.57 20.05
CA THR A 92 -8.54 -16.03 20.94
C THR A 92 -8.01 -16.35 22.33
N GLN A 93 -8.90 -16.41 23.33
CA GLN A 93 -8.56 -16.94 24.65
C GLN A 93 -8.78 -18.46 24.65
N ILE A 94 -7.75 -19.20 25.05
CA ILE A 94 -7.82 -20.65 25.25
C ILE A 94 -7.86 -20.94 26.74
N TYR A 95 -8.80 -21.78 27.15
CA TYR A 95 -8.86 -22.25 28.53
C TYR A 95 -7.90 -23.42 28.70
N ARG A 96 -6.89 -23.25 29.56
CA ARG A 96 -5.87 -24.26 29.85
C ARG A 96 -5.55 -24.26 31.34
N ASP A 97 -5.52 -25.45 31.94
CA ASP A 97 -5.11 -25.66 33.34
C ASP A 97 -5.85 -24.78 34.37
N GLY A 98 -7.15 -24.56 34.17
CA GLY A 98 -7.96 -23.74 35.09
C GLY A 98 -7.92 -22.23 34.83
N THR A 99 -7.15 -21.78 33.82
CA THR A 99 -6.96 -20.36 33.51
C THR A 99 -7.20 -20.05 32.03
N PHE A 100 -7.71 -18.85 31.73
CA PHE A 100 -7.79 -18.36 30.36
C PHE A 100 -6.43 -17.76 29.96
N THR A 101 -5.82 -18.29 28.90
CA THR A 101 -4.57 -17.77 28.34
C THR A 101 -4.82 -17.23 26.94
N THR A 102 -4.23 -16.07 26.62
CA THR A 102 -4.45 -15.41 25.34
C THR A 102 -3.51 -15.98 24.28
N ARG A 103 -4.07 -16.53 23.20
CA ARG A 103 -3.33 -16.93 22.01
C ARG A 103 -3.43 -15.84 20.95
N LYS A 104 -2.31 -15.14 20.73
CA LYS A 104 -2.16 -14.13 19.69
C LYS A 104 -2.36 -14.73 18.30
N GLY A 105 -3.17 -14.08 17.46
CA GLY A 105 -3.41 -14.46 16.08
C GLY A 105 -2.26 -14.10 15.13
N PRO A 106 -2.37 -14.46 13.85
CA PRO A 106 -1.37 -14.16 12.83
C PRO A 106 -1.20 -12.67 12.53
N ILE A 107 -2.10 -11.80 13.00
CA ILE A 107 -1.98 -10.34 12.84
C ILE A 107 -0.79 -9.74 13.61
N PHE A 108 -0.27 -10.46 14.62
CA PHE A 108 0.89 -10.03 15.44
C PHE A 108 2.22 -10.28 14.73
N ALA A 109 2.42 -9.63 13.59
CA ALA A 109 3.68 -9.59 12.86
C ALA A 109 3.84 -8.22 12.20
N ASN A 110 5.05 -7.91 11.73
CA ASN A 110 5.36 -6.61 11.13
C ASN A 110 4.82 -6.49 9.70
N LEU A 111 4.94 -7.57 8.93
CA LEU A 111 4.46 -7.66 7.56
C LEU A 111 3.42 -8.75 7.42
N ILE A 112 2.20 -8.35 7.09
CA ILE A 112 1.06 -9.24 6.90
C ILE A 112 0.71 -9.29 5.42
N LEU A 113 0.71 -10.50 4.84
CA LEU A 113 0.08 -10.76 3.56
C LEU A 113 -1.31 -11.35 3.83
N ALA A 114 -2.35 -10.58 3.55
CA ALA A 114 -3.75 -11.01 3.62
C ALA A 114 -4.21 -11.45 2.22
N ASP A 115 -4.03 -12.72 1.91
CA ASP A 115 -4.37 -13.26 0.59
C ASP A 115 -5.88 -13.47 0.43
N GLU A 116 -6.40 -13.01 -0.71
CA GLU A 116 -7.80 -13.20 -1.12
C GLU A 116 -8.80 -12.67 -0.09
N ILE A 117 -8.59 -11.44 0.39
CA ILE A 117 -9.43 -10.80 1.42
C ILE A 117 -10.93 -10.81 1.07
N ASN A 118 -11.24 -10.81 -0.22
CA ASN A 118 -12.61 -10.90 -0.74
C ASN A 118 -13.25 -12.29 -0.59
N ARG A 119 -12.56 -13.33 -0.10
CA ARG A 119 -13.16 -14.65 0.14
C ARG A 119 -13.74 -14.83 1.55
N ALA A 120 -13.33 -14.01 2.51
CA ALA A 120 -13.85 -14.11 3.87
C ALA A 120 -15.12 -13.26 4.07
N PRO A 121 -15.96 -13.62 5.04
CA PRO A 121 -17.12 -12.79 5.42
C PRO A 121 -16.73 -11.38 5.87
N ALA A 122 -17.65 -10.43 5.68
CA ALA A 122 -17.45 -9.02 6.04
C ALA A 122 -17.00 -8.77 7.49
N LYS A 123 -17.37 -9.65 8.43
CA LYS A 123 -16.93 -9.57 9.84
C LYS A 123 -15.43 -9.82 10.00
N VAL A 124 -14.87 -10.76 9.24
CA VAL A 124 -13.43 -11.09 9.24
C VAL A 124 -12.63 -9.96 8.58
N GLN A 125 -13.15 -9.46 7.45
CA GLN A 125 -12.58 -8.28 6.78
C GLN A 125 -12.53 -7.09 7.73
N SER A 126 -13.63 -6.81 8.44
CA SER A 126 -13.72 -5.72 9.42
C SER A 126 -12.70 -5.85 10.55
N ALA A 127 -12.49 -7.06 11.07
CA ALA A 127 -11.49 -7.34 12.10
C ALA A 127 -10.05 -6.98 11.65
N LEU A 128 -9.68 -7.33 10.41
CA LEU A 128 -8.38 -6.93 9.85
C LEU A 128 -8.29 -5.39 9.69
N LEU A 129 -9.33 -4.77 9.15
CA LEU A 129 -9.37 -3.34 8.86
C LEU A 129 -9.37 -2.48 10.14
N GLU A 130 -9.97 -2.98 11.21
CA GLU A 130 -9.91 -2.37 12.54
C GLU A 130 -8.48 -2.42 13.07
N ALA A 131 -7.82 -3.58 13.02
CA ALA A 131 -6.41 -3.71 13.41
C ALA A 131 -5.48 -2.79 12.60
N MET A 132 -5.76 -2.61 11.30
CA MET A 132 -5.06 -1.66 10.43
C MET A 132 -5.20 -0.21 10.89
N GLN A 133 -6.39 0.18 11.32
CA GLN A 133 -6.71 1.56 11.69
C GLN A 133 -6.27 1.90 13.13
N GLU A 134 -6.54 1.01 14.08
CA GLU A 134 -6.31 1.23 15.50
C GLU A 134 -4.89 0.84 15.94
N LYS A 135 -4.17 0.05 15.13
CA LYS A 135 -2.83 -0.48 15.45
C LYS A 135 -2.76 -1.28 16.77
N GLN A 136 -3.91 -1.74 17.23
CA GLN A 136 -4.09 -2.57 18.40
C GLN A 136 -5.29 -3.47 18.20
N VAL A 137 -5.35 -4.56 18.96
CA VAL A 137 -6.47 -5.50 18.96
C VAL A 137 -6.83 -5.86 20.38
N THR A 138 -8.11 -6.07 20.64
CA THR A 138 -8.60 -6.51 21.95
C THR A 138 -8.98 -7.99 21.88
N ILE A 139 -8.43 -8.80 22.80
CA ILE A 139 -8.72 -10.23 22.90
C ILE A 139 -9.25 -10.50 24.30
N GLY A 140 -10.51 -10.89 24.39
CA GLY A 140 -11.22 -10.95 25.67
C GLY A 140 -11.28 -9.53 26.28
N ASN A 141 -10.65 -9.36 27.43
CA ASN A 141 -10.63 -8.08 28.16
C ASN A 141 -9.30 -7.32 28.06
N GLU A 142 -8.31 -7.86 27.33
CA GLU A 142 -6.97 -7.28 27.22
C GLU A 142 -6.72 -6.69 25.83
N THR A 143 -6.21 -5.47 25.78
CA THR A 143 -5.82 -4.80 24.53
C THR A 143 -4.32 -4.93 24.31
N PHE A 144 -3.95 -5.37 23.11
CA PHE A 144 -2.57 -5.59 22.69
C PHE A 144 -2.22 -4.67 21.52
N ARG A 145 -1.14 -3.91 21.65
CA ARG A 145 -0.57 -3.15 20.53
C ARG A 145 0.14 -4.07 19.55
N LEU A 146 0.08 -3.71 18.26
CA LEU A 146 0.78 -4.40 17.20
C LEU A 146 2.24 -3.93 17.12
N ASP A 147 3.13 -4.81 16.68
CA ASP A 147 4.56 -4.53 16.57
C ASP A 147 4.82 -3.54 15.42
N GLU A 148 5.71 -2.57 15.62
CA GLU A 148 6.11 -1.60 14.59
C GLU A 148 7.43 -2.00 13.91
N PRO A 149 7.60 -1.75 12.59
CA PRO A 149 6.59 -1.25 11.65
C PRO A 149 5.49 -2.29 11.40
N PHE A 150 4.24 -1.83 11.21
CA PHE A 150 3.09 -2.67 10.92
C PHE A 150 2.51 -2.34 9.53
N LEU A 151 2.68 -3.26 8.59
CA LEU A 151 2.21 -3.13 7.21
C LEU A 151 1.40 -4.35 6.79
N VAL A 152 0.24 -4.08 6.17
CA VAL A 152 -0.67 -5.10 5.64
C VAL A 152 -0.74 -4.90 4.14
N LEU A 153 -0.54 -5.99 3.41
CA LEU A 153 -0.74 -6.08 1.98
C LEU A 153 -1.87 -7.08 1.76
N ALA A 154 -3.03 -6.58 1.36
CA ALA A 154 -4.18 -7.42 1.05
C ALA A 154 -4.22 -7.71 -0.45
N THR A 155 -4.49 -8.95 -0.85
CA THR A 155 -4.68 -9.28 -2.27
C THR A 155 -6.15 -9.50 -2.58
N GLN A 156 -6.57 -9.08 -3.77
CA GLN A 156 -7.88 -9.38 -4.33
C GLN A 156 -7.70 -10.01 -5.70
N ASN A 157 -8.37 -11.14 -5.92
CA ASN A 157 -8.42 -11.78 -7.23
C ASN A 157 -9.70 -11.31 -7.95
N PRO A 158 -9.59 -10.57 -9.08
CA PRO A 158 -10.76 -10.03 -9.77
C PRO A 158 -11.55 -11.07 -10.57
N ILE A 159 -11.00 -12.27 -10.81
CA ILE A 159 -11.61 -13.29 -11.70
C ILE A 159 -12.56 -14.22 -10.94
N GLU A 160 -12.45 -14.32 -9.61
CA GLU A 160 -13.15 -15.32 -8.82
C GLU A 160 -14.59 -14.87 -8.51
N GLN A 161 -15.58 -15.47 -9.17
CA GLN A 161 -17.00 -15.09 -9.09
C GLN A 161 -17.79 -15.88 -8.03
N GLU A 162 -17.32 -17.06 -7.62
CA GLU A 162 -18.02 -17.88 -6.62
C GLU A 162 -17.51 -17.60 -5.20
N GLY A 163 -18.44 -17.31 -4.28
CA GLY A 163 -18.14 -17.17 -2.86
C GLY A 163 -17.30 -15.95 -2.49
N THR A 164 -17.31 -14.90 -3.32
CA THR A 164 -16.61 -13.64 -3.02
C THR A 164 -17.52 -12.57 -2.43
N TYR A 165 -17.00 -11.89 -1.42
CA TYR A 165 -17.58 -10.76 -0.71
C TYR A 165 -16.73 -9.52 -1.06
N PRO A 166 -17.17 -8.68 -2.02
CA PRO A 166 -16.41 -7.50 -2.38
C PRO A 166 -16.28 -6.56 -1.18
N LEU A 167 -15.11 -5.94 -1.04
CA LEU A 167 -14.91 -4.91 -0.02
C LEU A 167 -15.77 -3.68 -0.39
N PRO A 168 -16.65 -3.21 0.50
CA PRO A 168 -17.33 -1.93 0.33
C PRO A 168 -16.33 -0.79 0.14
N GLU A 169 -16.72 0.27 -0.57
CA GLU A 169 -15.86 1.42 -0.87
C GLU A 169 -15.26 2.05 0.38
N ALA A 170 -16.07 2.18 1.45
CA ALA A 170 -15.61 2.69 2.74
C ALA A 170 -14.52 1.82 3.40
N GLN A 171 -14.46 0.53 3.08
CA GLN A 171 -13.40 -0.38 3.53
C GLN A 171 -12.16 -0.23 2.65
N VAL A 172 -12.34 -0.14 1.33
CA VAL A 172 -11.25 0.05 0.37
C VAL A 172 -10.52 1.39 0.60
N ASP A 173 -11.23 2.45 1.00
CA ASP A 173 -10.66 3.77 1.33
C ASP A 173 -9.65 3.73 2.50
N ARG A 174 -9.69 2.68 3.34
CA ARG A 174 -8.70 2.45 4.43
C ARG A 174 -7.33 2.03 3.90
N PHE A 175 -7.23 1.52 2.68
CA PHE A 175 -5.96 1.24 2.05
C PHE A 175 -5.36 2.52 1.47
N MET A 176 -4.10 2.77 1.75
CA MET A 176 -3.40 3.96 1.25
C MET A 176 -3.25 3.89 -0.27
N LEU A 177 -2.84 2.72 -0.78
CA LEU A 177 -2.59 2.47 -2.20
C LEU A 177 -3.37 1.25 -2.68
N LYS A 178 -3.98 1.34 -3.87
CA LYS A 178 -4.43 0.19 -4.65
C LYS A 178 -3.50 0.03 -5.86
N LEU A 179 -2.77 -1.09 -5.90
CA LEU A 179 -1.83 -1.41 -6.97
C LEU A 179 -2.47 -2.44 -7.91
N LYS A 180 -2.50 -2.13 -9.21
CA LYS A 180 -2.84 -3.10 -10.26
C LYS A 180 -1.55 -3.71 -10.81
N ILE A 181 -1.40 -5.02 -10.67
CA ILE A 181 -0.22 -5.76 -11.12
C ILE A 181 -0.61 -6.55 -12.36
N ASN A 182 0.08 -6.27 -13.48
CA ASN A 182 -0.11 -6.94 -14.75
C ASN A 182 0.90 -8.08 -14.93
N TYR A 183 0.71 -8.91 -15.95
CA TYR A 183 1.69 -9.90 -16.36
C TYR A 183 3.03 -9.24 -16.73
N PRO A 184 4.16 -9.92 -16.45
CA PRO A 184 5.46 -9.44 -16.89
C PRO A 184 5.53 -9.37 -18.42
N SER A 185 6.37 -8.47 -18.94
CA SER A 185 6.73 -8.47 -20.36
C SER A 185 7.45 -9.77 -20.73
N ARG A 186 7.50 -10.09 -22.03
CA ARG A 186 8.23 -11.27 -22.54
C ARG A 186 9.69 -11.31 -22.09
N GLU A 187 10.35 -10.16 -22.00
CA GLU A 187 11.75 -10.05 -21.58
C GLU A 187 11.91 -10.35 -20.09
N GLU A 188 11.01 -9.80 -19.26
CA GLU A 188 10.97 -10.09 -17.82
C GLU A 188 10.61 -11.55 -17.56
N GLU A 189 9.69 -12.13 -18.32
CA GLU A 189 9.30 -13.53 -18.22
C GLU A 189 10.46 -14.47 -18.60
N ARG A 190 11.27 -14.10 -19.61
CA ARG A 190 12.51 -14.81 -19.94
C ARG A 190 13.52 -14.76 -18.78
N GLN A 191 13.68 -13.61 -18.15
CA GLN A 191 14.54 -13.47 -16.98
C GLN A 191 14.02 -14.27 -15.77
N ILE A 192 12.70 -14.30 -15.56
CA ILE A 192 12.07 -15.15 -14.53
C ILE A 192 12.39 -16.62 -14.81
N LEU A 193 12.30 -17.07 -16.06
CA LEU A 193 12.68 -18.43 -16.45
C LEU A 193 14.14 -18.72 -16.11
N ASP A 194 15.07 -17.86 -16.52
CA ASP A 194 16.52 -18.08 -16.31
C ASP A 194 16.89 -18.14 -14.81
N LEU A 195 16.17 -17.38 -13.98
CA LEU A 195 16.40 -17.26 -12.54
C LEU A 195 15.69 -18.35 -11.73
N MET A 196 14.43 -18.64 -12.05
CA MET A 196 13.52 -19.45 -11.22
C MET A 196 13.27 -20.86 -11.76
N ALA A 197 13.58 -21.17 -13.02
CA ALA A 197 13.40 -22.51 -13.60
C ALA A 197 14.49 -23.50 -13.14
N ARG A 198 14.66 -23.62 -11.82
CA ARG A 198 15.60 -24.53 -11.15
C ARG A 198 14.89 -25.19 -9.97
N THR A 199 15.13 -26.47 -9.78
CA THR A 199 14.53 -27.27 -8.68
C THR A 199 15.19 -27.02 -7.32
N SER A 200 16.39 -26.44 -7.30
CA SER A 200 17.15 -26.11 -6.10
C SER A 200 18.08 -24.92 -6.34
N GLY A 201 18.52 -24.25 -5.26
CA GLY A 201 19.43 -23.11 -5.37
C GLY A 201 18.75 -21.83 -5.88
N GLN A 202 17.46 -21.68 -5.56
CA GLN A 202 16.76 -20.43 -5.80
C GLN A 202 17.43 -19.29 -5.01
N PRO A 203 17.50 -18.07 -5.59
CA PRO A 203 18.07 -16.94 -4.89
C PRO A 203 17.26 -16.64 -3.62
N VAL A 204 17.97 -16.36 -2.53
CA VAL A 204 17.38 -15.98 -1.25
C VAL A 204 17.89 -14.58 -0.91
N THR A 205 17.02 -13.75 -0.35
CA THR A 205 17.41 -12.42 0.15
C THR A 205 18.04 -12.52 1.52
N ALA A 206 18.98 -11.63 1.81
CA ALA A 206 19.56 -11.45 3.13
C ALA A 206 18.98 -10.22 3.84
N ALA A 207 19.04 -10.21 5.17
CA ALA A 207 18.73 -9.03 5.96
C ALA A 207 19.76 -7.92 5.67
N VAL A 208 19.28 -6.80 5.13
CA VAL A 208 20.13 -5.66 4.71
C VAL A 208 19.69 -4.34 5.36
N VAL A 209 18.49 -4.28 5.95
CA VAL A 209 17.97 -3.11 6.65
C VAL A 209 17.38 -3.56 7.98
N LYS A 210 17.54 -2.77 9.04
CA LYS A 210 16.86 -3.00 10.32
C LYS A 210 15.54 -2.27 10.39
N ALA A 211 14.58 -2.82 11.13
CA ALA A 211 13.30 -2.16 11.42
C ALA A 211 13.46 -0.74 11.98
N THR A 212 14.49 -0.49 12.81
CA THR A 212 14.78 0.83 13.39
C THR A 212 15.14 1.88 12.33
N GLU A 213 15.78 1.49 11.23
CA GLU A 213 16.11 2.40 10.13
C GLU A 213 14.84 2.84 9.39
N ILE A 214 13.85 1.95 9.26
CA ILE A 214 12.53 2.27 8.71
C ILE A 214 11.79 3.26 9.61
N LEU A 215 11.82 3.05 10.93
CA LEU A 215 11.18 3.96 11.89
C LEU A 215 11.84 5.34 11.86
N HIS A 216 13.17 5.41 11.83
CA HIS A 216 13.88 6.67 11.69
C HIS A 216 13.57 7.38 10.35
N ALA A 217 13.51 6.63 9.24
CA ALA A 217 13.14 7.20 7.94
C ALA A 217 11.72 7.80 7.95
N ARG A 218 10.76 7.19 8.68
CA ARG A 218 9.41 7.74 8.87
C ARG A 218 9.44 9.10 9.58
N GLU A 219 10.31 9.27 10.57
CA GLU A 219 10.50 10.56 11.26
C GLU A 219 11.03 11.62 10.29
N VAL A 220 12.08 11.30 9.52
CA VAL A 220 12.66 12.20 8.52
C VAL A 220 11.63 12.61 7.44
N ILE A 221 10.76 11.69 7.01
CA ILE A 221 9.69 11.97 6.05
C ILE A 221 8.75 13.08 6.54
N ASN A 222 8.50 13.17 7.85
CA ASN A 222 7.67 14.24 8.41
C ASN A 222 8.29 15.62 8.18
N HIS A 223 9.61 15.71 8.12
CA HIS A 223 10.37 16.95 7.92
C HIS A 223 10.56 17.34 6.45
N ILE A 224 10.25 16.45 5.49
CA ILE A 224 10.35 16.76 4.05
C ILE A 224 9.47 17.97 3.70
N TYR A 225 10.07 18.94 3.01
CA TYR A 225 9.43 20.19 2.63
C TYR A 225 8.41 19.98 1.50
N ILE A 226 7.27 20.67 1.61
CA ILE A 226 6.26 20.78 0.55
C ILE A 226 5.93 22.25 0.40
N ASP A 227 6.11 22.76 -0.82
CA ASP A 227 5.74 24.13 -1.15
C ASP A 227 4.22 24.35 -1.08
N GLU A 228 3.77 25.54 -0.70
CA GLU A 228 2.34 25.86 -0.58
C GLU A 228 1.60 25.58 -1.89
N LYS A 229 2.20 25.89 -3.05
CA LYS A 229 1.55 25.60 -4.33
C LYS A 229 1.34 24.11 -4.58
N VAL A 230 2.24 23.26 -4.09
CA VAL A 230 2.10 21.80 -4.21
C VAL A 230 1.03 21.28 -3.24
N LYS A 231 0.90 21.89 -2.05
CA LYS A 231 -0.20 21.57 -1.13
C LYS A 231 -1.55 21.93 -1.75
N ASP A 232 -1.66 23.13 -2.32
CA ASP A 232 -2.87 23.58 -3.02
C ASP A 232 -3.19 22.64 -4.18
N TYR A 233 -2.19 22.25 -4.98
CA TYR A 233 -2.36 21.27 -6.06
C TYR A 233 -2.89 19.91 -5.57
N ILE A 234 -2.39 19.39 -4.43
CA ILE A 234 -2.90 18.13 -3.85
C ILE A 234 -4.36 18.29 -3.40
N VAL A 235 -4.70 19.42 -2.78
CA VAL A 235 -6.08 19.71 -2.35
C VAL A 235 -6.98 19.83 -3.58
N ASP A 236 -6.55 20.56 -4.60
CA ASP A 236 -7.29 20.76 -5.85
C ASP A 236 -7.54 19.44 -6.58
N LEU A 237 -6.55 18.53 -6.64
CA LEU A 237 -6.74 17.19 -7.19
C LEU A 237 -7.88 16.44 -6.50
N VAL A 238 -7.92 16.45 -5.17
CA VAL A 238 -8.96 15.75 -4.40
C VAL A 238 -10.31 16.46 -4.51
N CYS A 239 -10.34 17.78 -4.38
CA CYS A 239 -11.55 18.57 -4.54
C CYS A 239 -12.14 18.47 -5.95
N CYS A 240 -11.31 18.38 -6.99
CA CYS A 240 -11.75 18.16 -8.36
C CYS A 240 -12.50 16.84 -8.55
N THR A 241 -12.17 15.79 -7.76
CA THR A 241 -12.96 14.54 -7.80
C THR A 241 -14.36 14.69 -7.21
N ARG A 242 -14.63 15.74 -6.44
CA ARG A 242 -15.95 15.99 -5.80
C ARG A 242 -16.74 17.09 -6.52
N GLU A 243 -16.03 18.13 -6.95
CA GLU A 243 -16.59 19.34 -7.58
C GLU A 243 -15.88 19.65 -8.92
N PRO A 244 -15.90 18.75 -9.92
CA PRO A 244 -15.15 18.94 -11.16
C PRO A 244 -15.57 20.18 -11.97
N ASP A 245 -16.83 20.62 -11.86
CA ASP A 245 -17.34 21.84 -12.52
C ASP A 245 -16.56 23.10 -12.11
N ARG A 246 -16.13 23.19 -10.85
CA ARG A 246 -15.36 24.33 -10.33
C ARG A 246 -14.03 24.48 -11.05
N TYR A 247 -13.46 23.37 -11.49
CA TYR A 247 -12.19 23.28 -12.20
C TYR A 247 -12.38 23.27 -13.74
N LYS A 248 -13.63 23.33 -14.21
CA LYS A 248 -14.00 23.29 -15.64
C LYS A 248 -13.59 21.99 -16.36
N ILE A 249 -13.52 20.88 -15.63
CA ILE A 249 -13.15 19.56 -16.16
C ILE A 249 -14.43 18.73 -16.36
N GLN A 250 -14.68 18.27 -17.58
CA GLN A 250 -15.93 17.60 -17.95
C GLN A 250 -15.94 16.12 -17.55
N VAL A 251 -16.05 15.85 -16.24
CA VAL A 251 -16.11 14.49 -15.67
C VAL A 251 -17.23 14.29 -14.65
N LYS A 252 -18.03 15.32 -14.35
CA LYS A 252 -19.06 15.28 -13.31
C LYS A 252 -20.06 14.14 -13.48
N ASP A 253 -20.57 13.97 -14.69
CA ASP A 253 -21.61 12.99 -14.98
C ASP A 253 -21.12 11.55 -14.84
N PHE A 254 -19.79 11.37 -14.79
CA PHE A 254 -19.16 10.07 -14.62
C PHE A 254 -18.78 9.74 -13.18
N ILE A 255 -18.85 10.69 -12.25
CA ILE A 255 -18.44 10.48 -10.85
C ILE A 255 -19.68 10.34 -9.96
N GLN A 256 -19.85 9.17 -9.36
CA GLN A 256 -20.86 8.93 -8.33
C GLN A 256 -20.38 9.40 -6.96
N LEU A 257 -19.12 9.13 -6.63
CA LEU A 257 -18.49 9.50 -5.35
C LEU A 257 -17.03 9.90 -5.57
N GLY A 258 -16.67 11.08 -5.06
CA GLY A 258 -15.29 11.57 -5.11
C GLY A 258 -14.43 11.10 -3.93
N ALA A 259 -13.12 11.31 -4.04
CA ALA A 259 -12.15 10.83 -3.07
C ALA A 259 -12.28 11.50 -1.71
N SER A 260 -12.10 10.76 -0.61
CA SER A 260 -12.21 11.28 0.77
C SER A 260 -10.98 12.12 1.19
N PRO A 261 -11.01 12.87 2.32
CA PRO A 261 -9.82 13.58 2.82
C PRO A 261 -8.63 12.66 3.13
N ARG A 262 -8.86 11.34 3.27
CA ARG A 262 -7.78 10.37 3.37
C ARG A 262 -6.91 10.37 2.12
N ALA A 263 -7.48 10.66 0.94
CA ALA A 263 -6.72 10.82 -0.29
C ALA A 263 -5.70 11.95 -0.19
N THR A 264 -6.09 13.11 0.36
CA THR A 264 -5.20 14.27 0.54
C THR A 264 -3.99 13.90 1.41
N ILE A 265 -4.26 13.21 2.53
CA ILE A 265 -3.21 12.75 3.45
C ILE A 265 -2.32 11.69 2.78
N ALA A 266 -2.92 10.71 2.11
CA ALA A 266 -2.21 9.65 1.40
C ALA A 266 -1.32 10.20 0.28
N LEU A 267 -1.83 11.10 -0.56
CA LEU A 267 -1.07 11.78 -1.60
C LEU A 267 0.15 12.50 -1.01
N THR A 268 -0.06 13.23 0.09
CA THR A 268 1.01 13.98 0.77
C THR A 268 2.11 13.07 1.30
N LEU A 269 1.74 12.04 2.06
CA LEU A 269 2.71 11.10 2.67
C LEU A 269 3.43 10.26 1.61
N CYS A 270 2.69 9.75 0.61
CA CYS A 270 3.29 8.99 -0.47
C CYS A 270 4.19 9.84 -1.37
N ALA A 271 3.86 11.11 -1.61
CA ALA A 271 4.72 12.02 -2.37
C ALA A 271 6.02 12.35 -1.60
N LYS A 272 5.94 12.53 -0.28
CA LYS A 272 7.14 12.67 0.58
C LYS A 272 8.00 11.41 0.58
N ALA A 273 7.39 10.23 0.72
CA ALA A 273 8.10 8.96 0.64
C ALA A 273 8.74 8.74 -0.75
N HIS A 274 8.05 9.14 -1.83
CA HIS A 274 8.61 9.10 -3.18
C HIS A 274 9.80 10.06 -3.33
N ALA A 275 9.71 11.29 -2.81
CA ALA A 275 10.86 12.21 -2.79
C ALA A 275 12.04 11.65 -1.97
N PHE A 276 11.77 11.04 -0.82
CA PHE A 276 12.76 10.37 0.03
C PHE A 276 13.51 9.26 -0.71
N LEU A 277 12.79 8.39 -1.44
CA LEU A 277 13.37 7.33 -2.28
C LEU A 277 14.30 7.87 -3.38
N ARG A 278 14.10 9.13 -3.79
CA ARG A 278 14.95 9.84 -4.77
C ARG A 278 16.05 10.67 -4.10
N GLY A 279 16.21 10.57 -2.78
CA GLY A 279 17.23 11.33 -2.03
C GLY A 279 16.95 12.82 -1.94
N ARG A 280 15.68 13.25 -2.08
CA ARG A 280 15.26 14.66 -2.04
C ARG A 280 14.49 14.98 -0.75
N GLY A 281 14.88 16.07 -0.10
CA GLY A 281 14.23 16.71 1.05
C GLY A 281 13.08 17.65 0.70
N TYR A 282 12.59 17.63 -0.54
CA TYR A 282 11.44 18.41 -0.99
C TYR A 282 10.60 17.64 -2.01
N VAL A 283 9.29 17.87 -1.99
CA VAL A 283 8.32 17.29 -2.92
C VAL A 283 8.16 18.16 -4.16
N THR A 284 8.04 17.53 -5.32
CA THR A 284 7.70 18.15 -6.60
C THR A 284 6.32 17.68 -7.08
N PRO A 285 5.63 18.41 -7.97
CA PRO A 285 4.35 17.96 -8.53
C PRO A 285 4.43 16.59 -9.23
N GLN A 286 5.59 16.25 -9.80
CA GLN A 286 5.80 14.95 -10.41
C GLN A 286 5.72 13.81 -9.40
N ASP A 287 6.15 14.02 -8.15
CA ASP A 287 6.02 13.02 -7.08
C ASP A 287 4.55 12.71 -6.82
N VAL A 288 3.69 13.74 -6.79
CA VAL A 288 2.24 13.61 -6.62
C VAL A 288 1.60 12.89 -7.80
N LYS A 289 1.98 13.24 -9.05
CA LYS A 289 1.45 12.56 -10.25
C LYS A 289 1.85 11.08 -10.30
N SER A 290 3.10 10.76 -9.96
CA SER A 290 3.62 9.39 -10.01
C SER A 290 2.91 8.42 -9.04
N ILE A 291 2.45 8.90 -7.89
CA ILE A 291 1.72 8.11 -6.88
C ILE A 291 0.20 8.32 -6.95
N GLY A 292 -0.25 9.33 -7.68
CA GLY A 292 -1.63 9.81 -7.64
C GLY A 292 -2.66 8.81 -8.11
N MET A 293 -2.37 8.08 -9.20
CA MET A 293 -3.27 7.03 -9.69
C MET A 293 -3.45 5.89 -8.66
N ASP A 294 -2.39 5.51 -7.95
CA ASP A 294 -2.42 4.43 -6.95
C ASP A 294 -3.21 4.82 -5.69
N VAL A 295 -3.28 6.12 -5.40
CA VAL A 295 -4.06 6.67 -4.29
C VAL A 295 -5.52 6.91 -4.68
N LEU A 296 -5.80 7.36 -5.91
CA LEU A 296 -7.14 7.84 -6.28
C LEU A 296 -8.03 6.78 -6.94
N ARG A 297 -7.47 5.79 -7.64
CA ARG A 297 -8.25 4.81 -8.45
C ARG A 297 -9.32 4.04 -7.69
N HIS A 298 -9.16 3.89 -6.37
CA HIS A 298 -10.08 3.16 -5.50
C HIS A 298 -10.89 4.06 -4.57
N ARG A 299 -10.76 5.38 -4.76
CA ARG A 299 -11.44 6.41 -4.00
C ARG A 299 -12.42 7.22 -4.86
N VAL A 300 -12.44 6.97 -6.16
CA VAL A 300 -13.39 7.55 -7.11
C VAL A 300 -14.29 6.44 -7.60
N THR A 301 -15.59 6.58 -7.36
CA THR A 301 -16.62 5.66 -7.85
C THR A 301 -17.28 6.26 -9.07
N VAL A 302 -17.48 5.44 -10.09
CA VAL A 302 -18.12 5.82 -11.35
C VAL A 302 -19.64 5.64 -11.28
N THR A 303 -20.39 6.44 -12.04
CA THR A 303 -21.83 6.25 -12.21
C THR A 303 -22.14 5.01 -13.03
N TYR A 304 -23.37 4.50 -12.93
CA TYR A 304 -23.80 3.35 -13.75
C TYR A 304 -23.73 3.66 -15.25
N GLU A 305 -24.05 4.89 -15.63
CA GLU A 305 -23.93 5.38 -17.00
C GLU A 305 -22.46 5.35 -17.48
N ALA A 306 -21.53 5.77 -16.64
CA ALA A 306 -20.10 5.70 -16.93
C ALA A 306 -19.61 4.25 -17.08
N GLU A 307 -20.09 3.32 -16.25
CA GLU A 307 -19.80 1.89 -16.40
C GLU A 307 -20.32 1.34 -17.73
N ALA A 308 -21.53 1.74 -18.15
CA ALA A 308 -22.11 1.36 -19.43
C ALA A 308 -21.31 1.92 -20.63
N GLU A 309 -20.64 3.06 -20.47
CA GLU A 309 -19.71 3.64 -21.44
C GLU A 309 -18.25 3.13 -21.31
N GLU A 310 -18.01 2.08 -20.52
CA GLU A 310 -16.68 1.51 -20.25
C GLU A 310 -15.68 2.54 -19.67
N LYS A 311 -16.18 3.57 -18.98
CA LYS A 311 -15.37 4.56 -18.26
C LYS A 311 -15.00 4.00 -16.90
N THR A 312 -13.70 3.82 -16.66
CA THR A 312 -13.17 3.37 -15.38
C THR A 312 -12.82 4.57 -14.49
N PRO A 313 -12.72 4.37 -13.16
CA PRO A 313 -12.13 5.36 -12.26
C PRO A 313 -10.76 5.87 -12.73
N GLU A 314 -9.94 4.99 -13.32
CA GLU A 314 -8.64 5.37 -13.87
C GLU A 314 -8.75 6.34 -15.06
N HIS A 315 -9.73 6.16 -15.95
CA HIS A 315 -9.96 7.12 -17.05
C HIS A 315 -10.30 8.51 -16.53
N ILE A 316 -11.14 8.59 -15.49
CA ILE A 316 -11.53 9.87 -14.87
C ILE A 316 -10.34 10.53 -14.18
N VAL A 317 -9.62 9.76 -13.36
CA VAL A 317 -8.45 10.25 -12.63
C VAL A 317 -7.35 10.72 -13.58
N GLN A 318 -7.12 9.98 -14.67
CA GLN A 318 -6.17 10.38 -15.70
C GLN A 318 -6.56 11.72 -16.33
N ARG A 319 -7.83 11.88 -16.69
CA ARG A 319 -8.35 13.14 -17.26
C ARG A 319 -8.17 14.33 -16.31
N ILE A 320 -8.39 14.13 -15.00
CA ILE A 320 -8.11 15.15 -13.99
C ILE A 320 -6.61 15.51 -13.96
N PHE A 321 -5.71 14.52 -14.02
CA PHE A 321 -4.26 14.78 -14.05
C PHE A 321 -3.76 15.52 -15.29
N ASP A 322 -4.45 15.34 -16.42
CA ASP A 322 -4.10 15.93 -17.71
C ASP A 322 -4.65 17.36 -17.86
N GLU A 323 -5.86 17.62 -17.35
CA GLU A 323 -6.53 18.92 -17.49
C GLU A 323 -6.24 19.88 -16.31
N LEU A 324 -5.94 19.37 -15.10
CA LEU A 324 -5.65 20.22 -13.94
C LEU A 324 -4.25 20.88 -14.07
N PRO A 325 -4.16 22.22 -13.99
CA PRO A 325 -2.88 22.92 -14.11
C PRO A 325 -1.87 22.49 -13.04
N VAL A 326 -0.61 22.33 -13.46
CA VAL A 326 0.51 22.06 -12.55
C VAL A 326 1.14 23.39 -12.14
N PRO A 327 1.42 23.61 -10.83
CA PRO A 327 1.88 24.89 -10.28
C PRO A 327 3.33 25.30 -10.62
#